data_AF-A0A1R3K464-F1
#
_entry.id   AF-A0A1R3K464-F1
#
_cell.length_a   1.000
_cell.length_b   1.000
_cell.length_c   1.000
_cell.angle_alpha   90.00
_cell.angle_beta   90.00
_cell.angle_gamma   90.00
#
_symmetry.space_group_name_H-M   'P 1'
#
loop_
_entity.id
_entity.type
_entity.pdbx_description
1 polymer ?
#
loop_
_entity_poly.entity_id
_entity_poly.type
_entity_poly.pdbx_seq_one_letter_code
_entity_poly.pdbx_strand_id
1 'polypeptide(L)'
;MILPLFPSSKKFSRTSHGSRRHLLRSDSNSSLPDARMRLYDDLLLNGDREQCIYERQYAEMSSSSGVLGEDIISFGNQSELKPQRAVFGCENEETGDLYSQHADGIMGLGRGDLSVVDQLVEKGVISDSFSLCYGGMDIGGGAMVLGGISAPSDMVFSHSDPVRSPYYNIDLKEIHVAGKQLPLNPSVFDGKYGTVLDSGTTYAYLPETAFAAFKDAILEELNSLKQIRGPDPNYNDICFSGASSDVSELSKAFPTVEMVFDNQQKLLLSPENYLFRHSKVQGAYCLGIFQNEKDPTTLLGGIIVRNTLVTYDREHSKIGFWKTNCSELWERLHITDAPSPSPSSNGKDNPTVESQPTSAPDGSTHYALPGDIQIGEILLDMSLSINNSYLKPHINELSEIIAKELDINASQVHLLNFTSEGNGSLVRWAIVPSGSATYISNVNAISIISRLAEHHVKLPDTFGNYELVQWKVEPSMQQTWWQQHHLAVLLAMFITIIIVLSASGGWVIWRRRQQTNLYKPVDGAVPEQELQPLGS
;
A
#
# COMPACT_ATOMS: atom_id res chain seq x y z
N MET A 1 -5.34 4.76 14.23
CA MET A 1 -6.54 4.70 15.07
C MET A 1 -6.93 6.11 15.44
N ILE A 2 -8.19 6.50 15.28
CA ILE A 2 -8.60 7.88 15.45
C ILE A 2 -9.27 8.05 16.82
N LEU A 3 -8.47 8.25 17.86
CA LEU A 3 -8.96 8.55 19.20
C LEU A 3 -8.30 9.83 19.73
N PRO A 4 -9.06 10.84 20.16
CA PRO A 4 -8.49 12.02 20.79
C PRO A 4 -8.00 11.70 22.22
N LEU A 5 -6.98 12.43 22.67
CA LEU A 5 -6.56 12.44 24.07
C LEU A 5 -7.53 13.33 24.88
N PHE A 6 -7.92 12.86 26.06
CA PHE A 6 -8.83 13.49 27.01
C PHE A 6 -8.17 13.30 28.37
N PRO A 7 -7.98 14.38 29.14
CA PRO A 7 -7.48 14.27 30.50
C PRO A 7 -8.48 13.48 31.37
N SER A 8 -7.96 12.59 32.23
CA SER A 8 -8.80 11.84 33.16
C SER A 8 -9.35 12.77 34.25
N SER A 9 -10.68 12.82 34.40
CA SER A 9 -11.30 13.53 35.52
C SER A 9 -11.14 12.72 36.81
N LYS A 10 -10.39 13.24 37.79
CA LYS A 10 -10.25 12.62 39.12
C LYS A 10 -11.61 12.42 39.79
N LYS A 11 -12.12 11.19 39.78
CA LYS A 11 -13.03 10.67 40.82
C LYS A 11 -12.62 9.26 41.20
N PHE A 12 -11.58 9.16 42.04
CA PHE A 12 -11.34 7.96 42.84
C PHE A 12 -11.53 8.32 44.32
N SER A 13 -12.76 8.13 44.82
CA SER A 13 -13.02 8.11 46.26
C SER A 13 -12.57 6.76 46.80
N ARG A 14 -11.43 6.74 47.48
CA ARG A 14 -11.01 5.63 48.33
C ARG A 14 -11.88 5.65 49.60
N THR A 15 -12.80 4.69 49.74
CA THR A 15 -13.55 4.49 51.00
C THR A 15 -12.81 3.52 51.93
N SER A 16 -12.88 3.85 53.23
CA SER A 16 -12.43 3.13 54.45
C SER A 16 -11.13 3.71 55.03
N HIS A 17 -11.06 4.33 56.22
CA HIS A 17 -11.89 4.31 57.43
C HIS A 17 -11.59 5.61 58.22
N GLY A 18 -12.60 6.22 58.87
CA GLY A 18 -12.36 7.08 60.05
C GLY A 18 -12.90 8.52 60.03
N SER A 19 -14.00 8.71 60.77
CA SER A 19 -14.45 9.93 61.47
C SER A 19 -15.22 11.02 60.71
N ARG A 20 -16.52 11.06 61.07
CA ARG A 20 -17.52 12.15 60.97
C ARG A 20 -16.97 13.56 60.74
N ARG A 21 -17.56 14.28 59.77
CA ARG A 21 -18.27 15.57 60.00
C ARG A 21 -19.01 16.08 58.74
N HIS A 22 -20.32 16.25 58.93
CA HIS A 22 -21.27 17.20 58.33
C HIS A 22 -21.27 17.52 56.82
N LEU A 23 -22.36 17.08 56.20
CA LEU A 23 -23.04 17.73 55.06
C LEU A 23 -23.44 19.17 55.44
N LEU A 24 -23.09 20.13 54.58
CA LEU A 24 -23.85 21.36 54.40
C LEU A 24 -24.14 21.55 52.91
N ARG A 25 -25.44 21.64 52.64
CA ARG A 25 -26.10 21.99 51.39
C ARG A 25 -26.10 23.53 51.27
N SER A 26 -25.88 24.06 50.07
CA SER A 26 -26.36 25.40 49.70
C SER A 26 -26.73 25.42 48.22
N ASP A 27 -27.95 25.88 47.98
CA ASP A 27 -28.70 25.88 46.73
C ASP A 27 -28.27 26.99 45.73
N SER A 28 -28.51 26.68 44.45
CA SER A 28 -29.06 27.47 43.31
C SER A 28 -28.66 28.91 42.93
N ASN A 29 -28.67 29.09 41.59
CA ASN A 29 -28.80 30.30 40.77
C ASN A 29 -27.53 31.09 40.37
N SER A 30 -26.99 30.78 39.19
CA SER A 30 -26.75 31.79 38.15
C SER A 30 -26.67 31.17 36.76
N SER A 31 -27.34 31.81 35.80
CA SER A 31 -27.44 31.46 34.40
C SER A 31 -26.65 32.47 33.56
N LEU A 32 -25.52 32.04 32.96
CA LEU A 32 -24.90 32.54 31.72
C LEU A 32 -23.62 31.73 31.44
N PRO A 33 -23.29 31.39 30.17
CA PRO A 33 -22.17 30.54 29.81
C PRO A 33 -20.95 31.41 29.51
N ASP A 34 -20.09 31.60 30.50
CA ASP A 34 -18.71 32.03 30.26
C ASP A 34 -17.81 31.17 31.13
N ALA A 35 -17.65 29.91 30.72
CA ALA A 35 -16.68 29.00 31.31
C ALA A 35 -15.29 29.31 30.73
N ARG A 36 -14.83 30.53 30.98
CA ARG A 36 -13.43 30.91 30.80
C ARG A 36 -12.65 30.12 31.84
N MET A 37 -12.01 29.06 31.35
CA MET A 37 -11.25 28.04 32.06
C MET A 37 -10.27 28.66 33.09
N ARG A 38 -10.68 28.71 34.36
CA ARG A 38 -9.79 28.99 35.51
C ARG A 38 -8.98 27.75 35.88
N LEU A 39 -8.28 27.15 34.91
CA LEU A 39 -7.37 26.03 35.19
C LEU A 39 -5.94 26.50 35.51
N TYR A 40 -5.65 27.79 35.37
CA TYR A 40 -4.30 28.34 35.53
C TYR A 40 -3.93 28.69 36.99
N ASP A 41 -4.92 29.01 37.84
CA ASP A 41 -4.66 29.56 39.18
C ASP A 41 -4.61 28.49 40.29
N ASP A 42 -5.15 27.28 40.09
CA ASP A 42 -5.14 26.21 41.09
C ASP A 42 -3.81 25.41 41.12
N LEU A 43 -2.96 25.56 40.09
CA LEU A 43 -1.67 24.85 39.95
C LEU A 43 -0.55 25.42 40.82
N LEU A 44 -0.72 26.60 41.42
CA LEU A 44 0.35 27.31 42.13
C LEU A 44 0.22 27.32 43.66
N LEU A 45 -0.85 26.76 44.24
CA LEU A 45 -1.14 26.92 45.67
C LEU A 45 -0.87 25.70 46.56
N ASN A 46 -0.59 24.52 45.99
CA ASN A 46 -0.17 23.35 46.76
C ASN A 46 1.08 22.74 46.14
N GLY A 47 2.19 22.71 46.89
CA GLY A 47 3.53 22.30 46.43
C GLY A 47 3.73 20.83 46.05
N ASP A 48 2.67 20.13 45.62
CA ASP A 48 2.80 18.87 44.89
C ASP A 48 2.69 19.18 43.40
N ARG A 49 3.77 18.95 42.64
CA ARG A 49 3.75 19.07 41.17
C ARG A 49 2.86 17.95 40.60
N GLU A 50 1.55 18.15 40.62
CA GLU A 50 0.61 17.23 39.97
C GLU A 50 0.86 17.26 38.46
N GLN A 51 1.55 16.23 37.96
CA GLN A 51 1.74 16.04 36.53
C GLN A 51 0.39 15.72 35.89
N CYS A 52 0.10 16.32 34.73
CA CYS A 52 -1.08 15.99 33.96
C CYS A 52 -0.89 14.59 33.35
N ILE A 53 -1.80 13.67 33.64
CA ILE A 53 -1.74 12.29 33.16
C ILE A 53 -2.79 12.05 32.06
N TYR A 54 -2.49 11.12 31.16
CA TYR A 54 -3.45 10.56 30.22
C TYR A 54 -3.52 9.04 30.38
N GLU A 55 -4.68 8.48 30.05
CA GLU A 55 -4.92 7.05 30.03
C GLU A 55 -5.83 6.74 28.85
N ARG A 56 -5.52 5.66 28.12
CA ARG A 56 -6.26 5.24 26.94
C ARG A 56 -6.37 3.73 26.86
N GLN A 57 -7.56 3.29 26.47
CA GLN A 57 -7.85 1.91 26.16
C GLN A 57 -8.55 1.86 24.80
N TYR A 58 -8.13 0.90 23.99
CA TYR A 58 -8.58 0.70 22.61
C TYR A 58 -9.55 -0.48 22.51
N ALA A 59 -10.21 -0.62 21.35
CA ALA A 59 -11.31 -1.57 21.18
C ALA A 59 -10.86 -3.03 21.30
N GLU A 60 -9.64 -3.32 20.85
CA GLU A 60 -8.90 -4.57 20.97
C GLU A 60 -8.31 -4.79 22.38
N MET A 61 -8.67 -3.93 23.34
CA MET A 61 -8.30 -3.96 24.76
C MET A 61 -6.85 -3.58 25.09
N SER A 62 -6.02 -3.29 24.09
CA SER A 62 -4.72 -2.65 24.30
C SER A 62 -4.89 -1.30 25.01
N SER A 63 -3.91 -0.91 25.82
CA SER A 63 -3.96 0.34 26.57
C SER A 63 -2.63 1.07 26.56
N SER A 64 -2.67 2.39 26.69
CA SER A 64 -1.51 3.26 26.88
C SER A 64 -1.80 4.29 27.96
N SER A 65 -0.85 4.55 28.85
CA SER A 65 -0.96 5.59 29.87
C SER A 65 0.37 6.26 30.14
N GLY A 66 0.31 7.51 30.59
CA GLY A 66 1.51 8.30 30.80
C GLY A 66 1.24 9.72 31.26
N VAL A 67 2.22 10.59 31.04
CA VAL A 67 2.16 12.01 31.39
C VAL A 67 2.09 12.85 30.13
N LEU A 68 1.41 13.99 30.19
CA LEU A 68 1.43 14.96 29.10
C LEU A 68 2.78 15.68 29.09
N GLY A 69 3.37 15.80 27.91
CA GLY A 69 4.56 16.59 27.62
C GLY A 69 4.26 17.61 26.52
N GLU A 70 5.11 18.62 26.39
CA GLU A 70 5.08 19.57 25.29
C GLU A 70 6.46 19.61 24.63
N ASP A 71 6.50 19.36 23.33
CA ASP A 71 7.72 19.46 22.53
C ASP A 71 7.40 19.87 21.09
N ILE A 72 8.43 19.93 20.24
CA ILE A 72 8.33 20.32 18.84
C ILE A 72 8.00 19.09 17.99
N ILE A 73 6.91 19.18 17.22
CA ILE A 73 6.55 18.26 16.15
C ILE A 73 6.95 18.85 14.79
N SER A 74 7.45 18.00 13.89
CA SER A 74 7.87 18.35 12.54
C SER A 74 7.45 17.24 11.57
N PHE A 75 7.01 17.62 10.36
CA PHE A 75 6.47 16.70 9.35
C PHE A 75 7.42 16.48 8.16
N GLY A 76 8.73 16.60 8.42
CA GLY A 76 9.77 16.41 7.40
C GLY A 76 9.98 17.62 6.50
N ASN A 77 10.99 17.53 5.63
CA ASN A 77 11.41 18.60 4.72
C ASN A 77 10.47 18.82 3.53
N GLN A 78 9.66 17.82 3.19
CA GLN A 78 8.66 17.90 2.11
C GLN A 78 7.37 18.62 2.55
N SER A 79 7.23 18.94 3.84
CA SER A 79 6.08 19.68 4.35
C SER A 79 6.37 21.17 4.37
N GLU A 80 5.43 21.97 3.84
CA GLU A 80 5.45 23.43 4.02
C GLU A 80 5.16 23.85 5.47
N LEU A 81 4.58 22.94 6.28
CA LEU A 81 4.26 23.20 7.67
C LEU A 81 5.54 23.25 8.50
N LYS A 82 5.90 24.46 8.92
CA LYS A 82 7.03 24.68 9.84
C LYS A 82 6.84 23.92 11.15
N PRO A 83 7.92 23.52 11.83
CA PRO A 83 7.83 22.84 13.13
C PRO A 83 6.98 23.61 14.13
N GLN A 84 6.08 22.90 14.80
CA GLN A 84 5.15 23.47 15.77
C GLN A 84 5.39 22.86 17.15
N ARG A 85 5.20 23.64 18.21
CA ARG A 85 5.03 23.03 19.54
C ARG A 85 3.72 22.24 19.58
N ALA A 86 3.67 21.13 20.26
CA ALA A 86 2.43 20.40 20.50
C ALA A 86 2.51 19.69 21.86
N VAL A 87 1.36 19.58 22.51
CA VAL A 87 1.15 18.74 23.69
C VAL A 87 0.83 17.33 23.21
N PHE A 88 1.51 16.33 23.78
CA PHE A 88 1.28 14.91 23.47
C PHE A 88 1.50 14.06 24.72
N GLY A 89 1.12 12.78 24.64
CA GLY A 89 1.36 11.82 25.71
C GLY A 89 2.76 11.22 25.64
N CYS A 90 3.54 11.34 26.71
CA CYS A 90 4.74 10.53 26.91
C CYS A 90 4.33 9.24 27.62
N GLU A 91 4.36 8.13 26.89
CA GLU A 91 3.88 6.84 27.38
C GLU A 91 4.83 6.28 28.45
N ASN A 92 4.27 5.83 29.59
CA ASN A 92 5.00 5.15 30.66
C ASN A 92 4.65 3.66 30.72
N GLU A 93 3.46 3.29 30.26
CA GLU A 93 2.94 1.94 30.25
C GLU A 93 2.09 1.71 29.01
N GLU A 94 2.33 0.60 28.32
CA GLU A 94 1.57 0.13 27.18
C GLU A 94 1.30 -1.37 27.28
N THR A 95 0.20 -1.85 26.69
CA THR A 95 -0.19 -3.27 26.72
C THR A 95 -0.71 -3.74 25.37
N GLY A 96 -0.80 -5.05 25.19
CA GLY A 96 -1.44 -5.67 24.03
C GLY A 96 -0.69 -5.41 22.73
N ASP A 97 -1.45 -5.13 21.67
CA ASP A 97 -0.93 -4.97 20.32
C ASP A 97 -0.03 -3.73 20.20
N LEU A 98 -0.26 -2.70 21.02
CA LEU A 98 0.56 -1.49 21.06
C LEU A 98 2.01 -1.78 21.43
N TYR A 99 2.23 -2.63 22.44
CA TYR A 99 3.56 -3.01 22.87
C TYR A 99 4.32 -3.82 21.80
N SER A 100 3.59 -4.54 20.96
CA SER A 100 4.17 -5.45 19.95
C SER A 100 4.42 -4.79 18.59
N GLN A 101 3.88 -3.58 18.37
CA GLN A 101 4.00 -2.88 17.09
C GLN A 101 5.42 -2.30 16.89
N HIS A 102 5.78 -2.02 15.63
CA HIS A 102 7.07 -1.40 15.31
C HIS A 102 7.11 0.12 15.51
N ALA A 103 5.95 0.78 15.60
CA ALA A 103 5.84 2.22 15.78
C ALA A 103 6.05 2.62 17.24
N ASP A 104 6.78 3.70 17.48
CA ASP A 104 7.09 4.23 18.82
C ASP A 104 5.93 5.05 19.45
N GLY A 105 4.74 5.03 18.86
CA GLY A 105 3.57 5.74 19.39
C GLY A 105 2.43 5.92 18.39
N ILE A 106 1.39 6.65 18.83
CA ILE A 106 0.17 6.90 18.04
C ILE A 106 -0.06 8.40 17.83
N MET A 107 -0.27 8.79 16.57
CA MET A 107 -0.77 10.11 16.21
C MET A 107 -2.30 10.12 16.15
N GLY A 108 -2.94 10.66 17.20
CA GLY A 108 -4.40 10.79 17.27
C GLY A 108 -4.92 11.90 16.36
N LEU A 109 -5.77 11.54 15.39
CA LEU A 109 -6.43 12.46 14.45
C LEU A 109 -7.90 12.74 14.79
N GLY A 110 -8.38 12.23 15.93
CA GLY A 110 -9.80 12.31 16.31
C GLY A 110 -10.22 13.69 16.77
N ARG A 111 -11.53 13.90 16.90
CA ARG A 111 -12.07 15.19 17.33
C ARG A 111 -11.83 15.37 18.83
N GLY A 112 -10.89 16.23 19.22
CA GLY A 112 -10.68 16.60 20.61
C GLY A 112 -9.42 17.43 20.82
N ASP A 113 -9.48 18.35 21.77
CA ASP A 113 -8.54 19.49 21.93
C ASP A 113 -7.04 19.12 21.97
N LEU A 114 -6.70 17.89 22.35
CA LEU A 114 -5.32 17.39 22.38
C LEU A 114 -4.90 16.61 21.13
N SER A 115 -5.77 16.48 20.12
CA SER A 115 -5.41 15.90 18.83
C SER A 115 -4.40 16.81 18.12
N VAL A 116 -3.56 16.21 17.27
CA VAL A 116 -2.58 17.01 16.50
C VAL A 116 -3.29 17.98 15.56
N VAL A 117 -4.44 17.60 15.00
CA VAL A 117 -5.20 18.44 14.06
C VAL A 117 -5.79 19.64 14.81
N ASP A 118 -6.42 19.42 15.96
CA ASP A 118 -7.00 20.49 16.78
C ASP A 118 -5.96 21.52 17.22
N GLN A 119 -4.81 21.06 17.71
CA GLN A 119 -3.73 21.96 18.14
C GLN A 119 -3.14 22.78 16.99
N LEU A 120 -3.09 22.24 15.78
CA LEU A 120 -2.60 22.95 14.60
C LEU A 120 -3.64 23.95 14.07
N VAL A 121 -4.93 23.58 14.11
CA VAL A 121 -6.05 24.46 13.74
C VAL A 121 -6.17 25.63 14.71
N GLU A 122 -6.06 25.39 16.02
CA GLU A 122 -6.09 26.44 17.06
C GLU A 122 -4.98 27.48 16.86
N LYS A 123 -3.81 27.05 16.37
CA LYS A 123 -2.68 27.93 16.04
C LYS A 123 -2.85 28.66 14.72
N GLY A 124 -3.88 28.33 13.93
CA GLY A 124 -4.14 28.92 12.62
C GLY A 124 -3.07 28.58 11.58
N VAL A 125 -2.33 27.46 11.75
CA VAL A 125 -1.27 27.05 10.81
C VAL A 125 -1.77 26.08 9.75
N ILE A 126 -2.94 25.48 9.95
CA ILE A 126 -3.69 24.71 8.96
C ILE A 126 -5.18 25.08 9.05
N SER A 127 -5.95 24.86 7.99
CA SER A 127 -7.41 24.90 8.05
C SER A 127 -7.96 23.64 8.74
N ASP A 128 -9.24 23.67 9.18
CA ASP A 128 -9.86 22.56 9.91
C ASP A 128 -10.28 21.40 8.99
N SER A 129 -9.26 20.75 8.43
CA SER A 129 -9.38 19.61 7.53
C SER A 129 -8.05 18.85 7.49
N PHE A 130 -8.12 17.57 7.12
CA PHE A 130 -6.95 16.78 6.75
C PHE A 130 -7.37 15.67 5.77
N SER A 131 -6.41 15.04 5.08
CA SER A 131 -6.70 13.92 4.19
C SER A 131 -5.72 12.76 4.37
N LEU A 132 -6.20 11.54 4.15
CA LEU A 132 -5.41 10.31 4.18
C LEU A 132 -5.61 9.55 2.86
N CYS A 133 -4.53 9.07 2.26
CA CYS A 133 -4.55 8.27 1.03
C CYS A 133 -3.68 7.03 1.25
N TYR A 134 -4.31 5.86 1.40
CA TYR A 134 -3.61 4.60 1.61
C TYR A 134 -3.20 3.95 0.29
N GLY A 135 -1.98 3.40 0.23
CA GLY A 135 -1.52 2.60 -0.89
C GLY A 135 -2.46 1.43 -1.23
N GLY A 136 -2.35 0.95 -2.47
CA GLY A 136 -3.12 -0.17 -2.99
C GLY A 136 -2.71 -1.54 -2.43
N MET A 137 -3.31 -2.60 -2.98
CA MET A 137 -2.93 -3.98 -2.61
C MET A 137 -1.52 -4.38 -3.08
N ASP A 138 -1.03 -3.80 -4.18
CA ASP A 138 0.28 -4.08 -4.76
C ASP A 138 1.39 -3.13 -4.33
N ILE A 139 1.01 -1.97 -3.79
CA ILE A 139 1.93 -0.86 -3.56
C ILE A 139 1.74 -0.39 -2.11
N GLY A 140 2.81 -0.49 -1.32
CA GLY A 140 2.87 0.13 0.01
C GLY A 140 3.00 1.65 -0.05
N GLY A 141 2.91 2.30 1.10
CA GLY A 141 2.99 3.76 1.22
C GLY A 141 1.63 4.43 1.21
N GLY A 142 1.63 5.70 0.81
CA GLY A 142 0.46 6.57 0.90
C GLY A 142 0.87 8.01 1.14
N ALA A 143 -0.12 8.86 1.39
CA ALA A 143 0.10 10.26 1.68
C ALA A 143 -0.88 10.74 2.76
N MET A 144 -0.41 11.72 3.53
CA MET A 144 -1.23 12.46 4.47
C MET A 144 -1.10 13.95 4.14
N VAL A 145 -2.22 14.66 4.16
CA VAL A 145 -2.27 16.10 3.97
C VAL A 145 -2.87 16.71 5.22
N LEU A 146 -2.16 17.66 5.84
CA LEU A 146 -2.65 18.46 6.96
C LEU A 146 -3.17 19.80 6.42
N GLY A 147 -4.42 20.12 6.72
CA GLY A 147 -5.13 21.24 6.11
C GLY A 147 -6.08 20.80 4.98
N GLY A 148 -6.76 21.79 4.43
CA GLY A 148 -7.71 21.64 3.34
C GLY A 148 -7.02 21.62 1.98
N ILE A 149 -7.59 20.84 1.07
CA ILE A 149 -7.22 20.80 -0.34
C ILE A 149 -8.48 20.99 -1.18
N SER A 150 -8.30 21.52 -2.39
CA SER A 150 -9.39 21.62 -3.36
C SER A 150 -9.94 20.23 -3.66
N ALA A 151 -11.24 20.03 -3.46
CA ALA A 151 -11.88 18.77 -3.74
C ALA A 151 -11.88 18.49 -5.26
N PRO A 152 -11.37 17.34 -5.71
CA PRO A 152 -11.52 16.89 -7.09
C PRO A 152 -13.00 16.80 -7.49
N SER A 153 -13.30 17.02 -8.77
CA SER A 153 -14.68 17.12 -9.27
C SER A 153 -15.51 15.84 -9.10
N ASP A 154 -14.86 14.69 -9.05
CA ASP A 154 -15.43 13.35 -8.91
C ASP A 154 -15.37 12.82 -7.47
N MET A 155 -14.95 13.65 -6.51
CA MET A 155 -15.00 13.31 -5.09
C MET A 155 -16.47 13.21 -4.62
N VAL A 156 -16.78 12.09 -3.94
CA VAL A 156 -18.09 11.88 -3.33
C VAL A 156 -18.05 12.21 -1.85
N PHE A 157 -19.14 12.72 -1.29
CA PHE A 157 -19.20 13.17 0.10
C PHE A 157 -20.28 12.44 0.91
N SER A 158 -20.03 12.28 2.20
CA SER A 158 -21.01 11.86 3.21
C SER A 158 -20.97 12.82 4.40
N HIS A 159 -22.11 13.05 5.05
CA HIS A 159 -22.16 13.85 6.27
C HIS A 159 -21.42 13.14 7.42
N SER A 160 -20.75 13.91 8.28
CA SER A 160 -20.05 13.42 9.46
C SER A 160 -20.44 14.21 10.69
N ASP A 161 -21.32 13.63 11.51
CA ASP A 161 -21.89 14.27 12.70
C ASP A 161 -20.89 14.38 13.88
N PRO A 162 -20.36 15.58 14.21
CA PRO A 162 -19.50 15.79 15.38
C PRO A 162 -20.12 15.40 16.72
N VAL A 163 -21.45 15.53 16.82
CA VAL A 163 -22.18 15.40 18.09
C VAL A 163 -22.36 13.93 18.43
N ARG A 164 -22.45 13.08 17.41
CA ARG A 164 -22.62 11.64 17.57
C ARG A 164 -21.46 11.00 18.32
N SER A 165 -20.23 11.40 18.01
CA SER A 165 -19.03 10.71 18.48
C SER A 165 -17.77 11.57 18.25
N PRO A 166 -16.70 11.40 19.07
CA PRO A 166 -15.38 11.90 18.72
C PRO A 166 -14.75 11.24 17.47
N TYR A 167 -15.33 10.11 17.01
CA TYR A 167 -14.92 9.42 15.79
C TYR A 167 -15.45 10.11 14.53
N TYR A 168 -14.79 9.89 13.39
CA TYR A 168 -15.34 10.27 12.10
C TYR A 168 -16.31 9.19 11.62
N ASN A 169 -17.60 9.50 11.73
CA ASN A 169 -18.67 8.68 11.17
C ASN A 169 -19.12 9.19 9.80
N ILE A 170 -19.72 8.29 9.03
CA ILE A 170 -20.42 8.56 7.77
C ILE A 170 -21.84 7.98 7.83
N ASP A 171 -22.76 8.58 7.09
CA ASP A 171 -24.14 8.13 7.01
C ASP A 171 -24.35 7.09 5.90
N LEU A 172 -23.83 5.88 6.11
CA LEU A 172 -24.07 4.72 5.24
C LEU A 172 -25.53 4.26 5.35
N LYS A 173 -26.21 4.06 4.23
CA LYS A 173 -27.59 3.58 4.18
C LYS A 173 -27.73 2.21 3.53
N GLU A 174 -26.94 1.95 2.49
CA GLU A 174 -27.05 0.73 1.71
C GLU A 174 -25.69 0.22 1.28
N ILE A 175 -25.59 -1.10 1.09
CA ILE A 175 -24.48 -1.75 0.41
C ILE A 175 -25.07 -2.48 -0.80
N HIS A 176 -24.48 -2.31 -1.97
CA HIS A 176 -24.84 -3.05 -3.18
C HIS A 176 -23.70 -3.98 -3.56
N VAL A 177 -24.02 -5.21 -3.95
CA VAL A 177 -23.06 -6.21 -4.46
C VAL A 177 -23.49 -6.58 -5.87
N ALA A 178 -22.56 -6.47 -6.84
CA ALA A 178 -22.85 -6.67 -8.26
C ALA A 178 -24.06 -5.83 -8.76
N GLY A 179 -24.20 -4.61 -8.24
CA GLY A 179 -25.31 -3.70 -8.56
C GLY A 179 -26.67 -4.04 -7.93
N LYS A 180 -26.74 -5.07 -7.08
CA LYS A 180 -27.95 -5.44 -6.34
C LYS A 180 -27.85 -4.95 -4.90
N GLN A 181 -28.86 -4.22 -4.43
CA GLN A 181 -28.97 -3.78 -3.04
C GLN A 181 -29.13 -4.98 -2.09
N LEU A 182 -28.37 -5.01 -1.00
CA LEU A 182 -28.56 -6.01 0.06
C LEU A 182 -29.93 -5.79 0.75
N PRO A 183 -30.67 -6.87 1.07
CA PRO A 183 -32.01 -6.78 1.68
C PRO A 183 -31.94 -6.44 3.18
N LEU A 184 -31.46 -5.25 3.50
CA LEU A 184 -31.22 -4.76 4.86
C LEU A 184 -32.04 -3.49 5.14
N ASN A 185 -32.45 -3.30 6.40
CA ASN A 185 -32.97 -2.01 6.83
C ASN A 185 -31.78 -1.04 7.01
N PRO A 186 -31.82 0.20 6.47
CA PRO A 186 -30.74 1.19 6.65
C PRO A 186 -30.35 1.45 8.12
N SER A 187 -31.27 1.23 9.07
CA SER A 187 -30.97 1.38 10.50
C SER A 187 -29.90 0.44 11.03
N VAL A 188 -29.57 -0.64 10.29
CA VAL A 188 -28.49 -1.58 10.66
C VAL A 188 -27.13 -0.86 10.70
N PHE A 189 -26.91 0.13 9.85
CA PHE A 189 -25.66 0.91 9.79
C PHE A 189 -25.65 2.11 10.76
N ASP A 190 -26.72 2.30 11.52
CA ASP A 190 -26.93 3.46 12.41
C ASP A 190 -26.78 3.09 13.91
N GLY A 191 -26.25 1.91 14.22
CA GLY A 191 -26.08 1.44 15.60
C GLY A 191 -24.92 2.11 16.34
N LYS A 192 -25.11 2.48 17.61
CA LYS A 192 -24.09 3.07 18.50
C LYS A 192 -23.40 4.29 17.83
N TYR A 193 -22.19 4.13 17.29
CA TYR A 193 -21.45 5.20 16.60
C TYR A 193 -21.71 5.28 15.09
N GLY A 194 -22.60 4.44 14.56
CA GLY A 194 -22.97 4.39 13.15
C GLY A 194 -21.91 3.66 12.33
N THR A 195 -21.52 4.25 11.21
CA THR A 195 -20.42 3.76 10.37
C THR A 195 -19.20 4.63 10.58
N VAL A 196 -18.20 4.10 11.28
CA VAL A 196 -16.97 4.80 11.66
C VAL A 196 -15.85 4.47 10.69
N LEU A 197 -15.13 5.49 10.24
CA LEU A 197 -13.85 5.37 9.56
C LEU A 197 -12.75 5.27 10.62
N ASP A 198 -12.02 4.16 10.64
CA ASP A 198 -10.95 3.95 11.60
C ASP A 198 -9.62 3.62 10.92
N SER A 199 -8.71 4.60 10.94
CA SER A 199 -7.34 4.45 10.44
C SER A 199 -6.50 3.44 11.22
N GLY A 200 -6.95 2.99 12.39
CA GLY A 200 -6.26 2.00 13.24
C GLY A 200 -6.62 0.57 12.94
N THR A 201 -7.70 0.36 12.20
CA THR A 201 -8.18 -0.96 11.87
C THR A 201 -7.75 -1.31 10.45
N THR A 202 -7.16 -2.50 10.26
CA THR A 202 -6.75 -2.98 8.93
C THR A 202 -7.97 -3.35 8.07
N TYR A 203 -8.89 -4.12 8.64
CA TYR A 203 -10.05 -4.71 7.96
C TYR A 203 -11.34 -3.95 8.21
N ALA A 204 -12.45 -4.35 7.58
CA ALA A 204 -13.76 -3.82 7.91
C ALA A 204 -14.54 -4.81 8.80
N TYR A 205 -15.40 -4.27 9.67
CA TYR A 205 -16.25 -5.04 10.56
C TYR A 205 -17.69 -4.55 10.44
N LEU A 206 -18.59 -5.42 10.01
CA LEU A 206 -20.01 -5.13 9.85
C LEU A 206 -20.83 -5.76 10.99
N PRO A 207 -21.96 -5.17 11.40
CA PRO A 207 -22.94 -5.83 12.25
C PRO A 207 -23.33 -7.20 11.69
N GLU A 208 -23.65 -8.15 12.57
CA GLU A 208 -23.93 -9.56 12.22
C GLU A 208 -24.86 -9.74 11.01
N THR A 209 -25.99 -9.04 10.99
CA THR A 209 -26.98 -9.13 9.92
C THR A 209 -26.46 -8.57 8.59
N ALA A 210 -25.69 -7.48 8.64
CA ALA A 210 -25.06 -6.89 7.45
C ALA A 210 -23.92 -7.77 6.92
N PHE A 211 -23.07 -8.33 7.80
CA PHE A 211 -22.02 -9.26 7.40
C PHE A 211 -22.59 -10.51 6.73
N ALA A 212 -23.63 -11.12 7.31
CA ALA A 212 -24.27 -12.30 6.73
C ALA A 212 -24.79 -12.04 5.32
N ALA A 213 -25.56 -10.95 5.13
CA ALA A 213 -26.09 -10.57 3.82
C ALA A 213 -24.99 -10.24 2.81
N PHE A 214 -23.94 -9.52 3.23
CA PHE A 214 -22.80 -9.20 2.38
C PHE A 214 -22.06 -10.46 1.92
N LYS A 215 -21.72 -11.33 2.87
CA LYS A 215 -21.02 -12.59 2.61
C LYS A 215 -21.82 -13.47 1.64
N ASP A 216 -23.11 -13.65 1.88
CA ASP A 216 -23.97 -14.47 1.02
C ASP A 216 -24.05 -13.89 -0.40
N ALA A 217 -24.25 -12.58 -0.53
CA ALA A 217 -24.29 -11.90 -1.83
C ALA A 217 -22.96 -11.98 -2.59
N ILE A 218 -21.81 -11.89 -1.90
CA ILE A 218 -20.51 -12.10 -2.55
C ILE A 218 -20.40 -13.55 -3.05
N LEU A 219 -20.68 -14.52 -2.19
CA LEU A 219 -20.56 -15.95 -2.50
C LEU A 219 -21.40 -16.37 -3.72
N GLU A 220 -22.60 -15.79 -3.89
CA GLU A 220 -23.46 -16.03 -5.06
C GLU A 220 -22.82 -15.61 -6.40
N GLU A 221 -21.92 -14.63 -6.37
CA GLU A 221 -21.24 -14.12 -7.57
C GLU A 221 -19.92 -14.87 -7.87
N LEU A 222 -19.41 -15.74 -6.98
CA LEU A 222 -18.11 -16.43 -7.12
C LEU A 222 -18.17 -17.82 -7.76
N ASN A 223 -18.95 -17.97 -8.84
CA ASN A 223 -19.26 -19.28 -9.43
C ASN A 223 -18.06 -20.05 -10.03
N SER A 224 -16.94 -19.38 -10.31
CA SER A 224 -15.73 -19.98 -10.91
C SER A 224 -14.61 -20.24 -9.93
N LEU A 225 -14.72 -19.75 -8.69
CA LEU A 225 -13.64 -19.81 -7.70
C LEU A 225 -13.84 -20.97 -6.72
N LYS A 226 -12.73 -21.55 -6.26
CA LYS A 226 -12.76 -22.63 -5.27
C LYS A 226 -12.50 -22.08 -3.89
N GLN A 227 -13.43 -22.29 -2.95
CA GLN A 227 -13.21 -21.95 -1.54
C GLN A 227 -12.07 -22.79 -0.95
N ILE A 228 -11.16 -22.14 -0.23
CA ILE A 228 -10.01 -22.74 0.45
C ILE A 228 -9.93 -22.25 1.90
N ARG A 229 -9.10 -22.90 2.72
CA ARG A 229 -8.80 -22.44 4.08
C ARG A 229 -7.98 -21.15 4.05
N GLY A 230 -8.08 -20.38 5.13
CA GLY A 230 -7.24 -19.20 5.36
C GLY A 230 -5.76 -19.52 5.52
N PRO A 231 -4.89 -18.50 5.36
CA PRO A 231 -3.45 -18.65 5.51
C PRO A 231 -3.07 -18.98 6.95
N ASP A 232 -3.77 -18.46 7.94
CA ASP A 232 -3.57 -18.79 9.36
C ASP A 232 -4.73 -19.69 9.85
N PRO A 233 -4.46 -20.92 10.30
CA PRO A 233 -5.49 -21.84 10.75
C PRO A 233 -6.18 -21.43 12.07
N ASN A 234 -5.66 -20.44 12.79
CA ASN A 234 -6.27 -19.92 14.02
C ASN A 234 -7.47 -19.01 13.73
N TYR A 235 -7.57 -18.49 12.50
CA TYR A 235 -8.65 -17.62 12.06
C TYR A 235 -9.55 -18.34 11.06
N ASN A 236 -10.84 -18.02 11.09
CA ASN A 236 -11.83 -18.61 10.20
C ASN A 236 -12.05 -17.72 8.96
N ASP A 237 -10.98 -17.45 8.23
CA ASP A 237 -11.02 -16.60 7.04
C ASP A 237 -11.79 -17.25 5.89
N ILE A 238 -12.55 -16.45 5.15
CA ILE A 238 -13.29 -16.89 3.97
C ILE A 238 -12.43 -16.59 2.75
N CYS A 239 -11.80 -17.62 2.19
CA CYS A 239 -10.83 -17.49 1.11
C CYS A 239 -11.19 -18.30 -0.13
N PHE A 240 -10.74 -17.82 -1.29
CA PHE A 240 -11.00 -18.42 -2.59
C PHE A 240 -9.72 -18.47 -3.41
N SER A 241 -9.50 -19.58 -4.12
CA SER A 241 -8.42 -19.78 -5.07
C SER A 241 -8.93 -19.86 -6.51
N GLY A 242 -8.06 -19.55 -7.46
CA GLY A 242 -8.36 -19.63 -8.89
C GLY A 242 -8.55 -18.27 -9.56
N ALA A 243 -8.28 -17.17 -8.84
CA ALA A 243 -8.26 -15.82 -9.40
C ALA A 243 -6.86 -15.48 -9.96
N SER A 244 -6.77 -14.40 -10.74
CA SER A 244 -5.48 -13.89 -11.22
C SER A 244 -4.62 -13.38 -10.06
N SER A 245 -3.31 -13.49 -10.18
CA SER A 245 -2.38 -12.87 -9.21
C SER A 245 -2.25 -11.37 -9.41
N ASP A 246 -2.59 -10.89 -10.61
CA ASP A 246 -2.64 -9.47 -10.97
C ASP A 246 -3.89 -8.82 -10.38
N VAL A 247 -3.71 -7.78 -9.56
CA VAL A 247 -4.82 -7.07 -8.88
C VAL A 247 -5.74 -6.39 -9.88
N SER A 248 -5.19 -5.91 -11.01
CA SER A 248 -5.97 -5.22 -12.04
C SER A 248 -7.02 -6.13 -12.69
N GLU A 249 -6.82 -7.45 -12.63
CA GLU A 249 -7.72 -8.44 -13.19
C GLU A 249 -8.74 -9.01 -12.20
N LEU A 250 -8.69 -8.61 -10.92
CA LEU A 250 -9.59 -9.16 -9.90
C LEU A 250 -11.06 -8.86 -10.17
N SER A 251 -11.35 -7.77 -10.86
CA SER A 251 -12.71 -7.41 -11.29
C SER A 251 -13.34 -8.44 -12.24
N LYS A 252 -12.54 -9.32 -12.87
CA LYS A 252 -13.02 -10.43 -13.69
C LYS A 252 -13.53 -11.62 -12.85
N ALA A 253 -13.09 -11.72 -11.60
CA ALA A 253 -13.34 -12.87 -10.72
C ALA A 253 -14.21 -12.52 -9.50
N PHE A 254 -14.21 -11.25 -9.08
CA PHE A 254 -14.94 -10.78 -7.92
C PHE A 254 -15.82 -9.56 -8.29
N PRO A 255 -17.02 -9.43 -7.70
CA PRO A 255 -17.99 -8.39 -8.07
C PRO A 255 -17.60 -7.02 -7.51
N THR A 256 -17.99 -5.94 -8.20
CA THR A 256 -17.92 -4.59 -7.61
C THR A 256 -18.89 -4.47 -6.43
N VAL A 257 -18.45 -3.73 -5.39
CA VAL A 257 -19.27 -3.38 -4.23
C VAL A 257 -19.48 -1.87 -4.22
N GLU A 258 -20.69 -1.42 -3.86
CA GLU A 258 -21.00 0.00 -3.70
C GLU A 258 -21.50 0.27 -2.28
N MET A 259 -21.01 1.35 -1.66
CA MET A 259 -21.55 1.89 -0.42
C MET A 259 -22.34 3.15 -0.74
N VAL A 260 -23.62 3.18 -0.39
CA VAL A 260 -24.53 4.29 -0.70
C VAL A 260 -24.80 5.12 0.56
N PHE A 261 -24.52 6.42 0.47
CA PHE A 261 -24.70 7.36 1.56
C PHE A 261 -26.13 7.95 1.58
N ASP A 262 -26.46 8.67 2.65
CA ASP A 262 -27.75 9.35 2.85
C ASP A 262 -28.15 10.28 1.69
N ASN A 263 -27.18 10.97 1.10
CA ASN A 263 -27.33 11.86 -0.04
C ASN A 263 -27.37 11.14 -1.41
N GLN A 264 -27.50 9.81 -1.42
CA GLN A 264 -27.52 8.94 -2.61
C GLN A 264 -26.21 8.90 -3.40
N GLN A 265 -25.14 9.56 -2.94
CA GLN A 265 -23.82 9.38 -3.53
C GLN A 265 -23.28 7.99 -3.19
N LYS A 266 -22.42 7.49 -4.08
CA LYS A 266 -21.93 6.12 -4.03
C LYS A 266 -20.41 6.09 -3.98
N LEU A 267 -19.85 5.41 -2.98
CA LEU A 267 -18.46 5.00 -2.98
C LEU A 267 -18.32 3.64 -3.65
N LEU A 268 -17.58 3.60 -4.75
CA LEU A 268 -17.27 2.38 -5.50
C LEU A 268 -16.05 1.68 -4.87
N LEU A 269 -16.22 0.41 -4.52
CA LEU A 269 -15.17 -0.44 -3.96
C LEU A 269 -14.78 -1.50 -5.00
N SER A 270 -13.52 -1.45 -5.43
CA SER A 270 -12.93 -2.50 -6.25
C SER A 270 -12.57 -3.72 -5.38
N PRO A 271 -12.31 -4.90 -5.96
CA PRO A 271 -11.94 -6.10 -5.19
C PRO A 271 -10.80 -5.89 -4.18
N GLU A 272 -9.83 -5.04 -4.48
CA GLU A 272 -8.75 -4.70 -3.54
C GLU A 272 -9.22 -4.02 -2.24
N ASN A 273 -10.43 -3.43 -2.24
CA ASN A 273 -11.00 -2.70 -1.12
C ASN A 273 -11.74 -3.59 -0.11
N TYR A 274 -12.02 -4.85 -0.45
CA TYR A 274 -12.67 -5.79 0.46
C TYR A 274 -12.01 -7.17 0.46
N LEU A 275 -10.88 -7.35 -0.23
CA LEU A 275 -10.08 -8.57 -0.24
C LEU A 275 -8.66 -8.34 0.28
N PHE A 276 -8.06 -9.38 0.86
CA PHE A 276 -6.62 -9.45 1.11
C PHE A 276 -6.01 -10.72 0.49
N ARG A 277 -4.71 -10.68 0.21
CA ARG A 277 -3.99 -11.77 -0.46
C ARG A 277 -3.79 -12.96 0.49
N HIS A 278 -3.96 -14.17 -0.02
CA HIS A 278 -3.62 -15.38 0.71
C HIS A 278 -2.10 -15.61 0.66
N SER A 279 -1.41 -15.43 1.79
CA SER A 279 0.07 -15.44 1.84
C SER A 279 0.74 -16.75 1.41
N LYS A 280 -0.01 -17.88 1.40
CA LYS A 280 0.54 -19.21 1.06
C LYS A 280 0.11 -19.77 -0.30
N VAL A 281 -0.86 -19.15 -0.98
CA VAL A 281 -1.46 -19.70 -2.20
C VAL A 281 -1.59 -18.58 -3.22
N GLN A 282 -0.83 -18.67 -4.29
CA GLN A 282 -0.84 -17.70 -5.38
C GLN A 282 -2.21 -17.67 -6.08
N GLY A 283 -2.69 -16.48 -6.44
CA GLY A 283 -4.01 -16.31 -7.05
C GLY A 283 -5.18 -16.66 -6.10
N ALA A 284 -4.93 -16.65 -4.79
CA ALA A 284 -5.96 -16.80 -3.78
C ALA A 284 -6.10 -15.53 -2.91
N TYR A 285 -7.35 -15.22 -2.57
CA TYR A 285 -7.75 -14.02 -1.85
C TYR A 285 -8.81 -14.34 -0.81
N CYS A 286 -8.85 -13.57 0.25
CA CYS A 286 -9.74 -13.72 1.38
C CYS A 286 -10.58 -12.47 1.58
N LEU A 287 -11.82 -12.60 2.06
CA LEU A 287 -12.63 -11.45 2.47
C LEU A 287 -11.94 -10.73 3.63
N GLY A 288 -11.67 -9.44 3.45
CA GLY A 288 -11.20 -8.54 4.51
C GLY A 288 -12.33 -7.75 5.16
N ILE A 289 -13.54 -8.30 5.14
CA ILE A 289 -14.71 -7.81 5.86
C ILE A 289 -15.14 -8.93 6.80
N PHE A 290 -15.32 -8.62 8.07
CA PHE A 290 -15.64 -9.57 9.13
C PHE A 290 -16.91 -9.16 9.87
N GLN A 291 -17.45 -10.07 10.68
CA GLN A 291 -18.52 -9.76 11.61
C GLN A 291 -17.97 -9.01 12.82
N ASN A 292 -18.62 -7.91 13.22
CA ASN A 292 -18.28 -7.14 14.43
C ASN A 292 -18.89 -7.76 15.71
N GLU A 293 -18.75 -9.08 15.87
CA GLU A 293 -19.35 -9.87 16.94
C GLU A 293 -20.76 -9.42 17.34
N LYS A 294 -20.90 -8.78 18.51
CA LYS A 294 -22.15 -8.22 19.08
C LYS A 294 -22.17 -6.69 19.09
N ASP A 295 -21.12 -6.02 18.63
CA ASP A 295 -21.10 -4.55 18.56
C ASP A 295 -21.89 -4.10 17.32
N PRO A 296 -22.92 -3.24 17.48
CA PRO A 296 -23.73 -2.77 16.37
C PRO A 296 -23.05 -1.68 15.53
N THR A 297 -21.84 -1.25 15.87
CA THR A 297 -21.06 -0.28 15.10
C THR A 297 -20.53 -0.92 13.82
N THR A 298 -20.57 -0.19 12.72
CA THR A 298 -19.83 -0.56 11.51
C THR A 298 -18.45 0.11 11.55
N LEU A 299 -17.38 -0.67 11.42
CA LEU A 299 -16.01 -0.14 11.35
C LEU A 299 -15.46 -0.33 9.94
N LEU A 300 -15.04 0.76 9.31
CA LEU A 300 -14.39 0.76 8.01
C LEU A 300 -12.91 1.04 8.20
N GLY A 301 -12.09 -0.01 8.12
CA GLY A 301 -10.65 0.08 8.22
C GLY A 301 -9.96 0.46 6.91
N GLY A 302 -8.61 0.47 6.95
CA GLY A 302 -7.76 0.87 5.83
C GLY A 302 -8.00 0.09 4.54
N ILE A 303 -8.45 -1.17 4.62
CA ILE A 303 -8.79 -1.96 3.44
C ILE A 303 -9.82 -1.26 2.53
N ILE A 304 -10.87 -0.66 3.12
CA ILE A 304 -11.97 -0.03 2.38
C ILE A 304 -11.49 1.17 1.56
N VAL A 305 -10.43 1.83 2.02
CA VAL A 305 -9.95 3.12 1.51
C VAL A 305 -8.59 3.01 0.81
N ARG A 306 -8.13 1.80 0.48
CA ARG A 306 -6.98 1.61 -0.43
C ARG A 306 -7.21 2.31 -1.77
N ASN A 307 -6.18 2.99 -2.26
CA ASN A 307 -6.26 3.80 -3.48
C ASN A 307 -7.47 4.75 -3.46
N THR A 308 -7.71 5.38 -2.32
CA THR A 308 -8.79 6.35 -2.12
C THR A 308 -8.26 7.48 -1.24
N LEU A 309 -8.31 8.70 -1.74
CA LEU A 309 -8.09 9.89 -0.94
C LEU A 309 -9.34 10.14 -0.11
N VAL A 310 -9.20 10.05 1.21
CA VAL A 310 -10.26 10.34 2.18
C VAL A 310 -9.98 11.70 2.79
N THR A 311 -10.85 12.67 2.52
CA THR A 311 -10.75 14.04 3.05
C THR A 311 -11.71 14.22 4.21
N TYR A 312 -11.18 14.51 5.38
CA TYR A 312 -11.91 14.80 6.60
C TYR A 312 -12.11 16.31 6.70
N ASP A 313 -13.18 16.82 6.07
CA ASP A 313 -13.55 18.23 6.09
C ASP A 313 -14.37 18.52 7.36
N ARG A 314 -13.65 18.84 8.43
CA ARG A 314 -14.22 19.03 9.77
C ARG A 314 -14.99 20.34 9.87
N GLU A 315 -14.48 21.39 9.21
CA GLU A 315 -15.11 22.70 9.10
C GLU A 315 -16.55 22.59 8.56
N HIS A 316 -16.76 21.78 7.53
CA HIS A 316 -18.07 21.58 6.92
C HIS A 316 -18.77 20.29 7.35
N SER A 317 -18.24 19.57 8.35
CA SER A 317 -18.80 18.32 8.90
C SER A 317 -19.15 17.28 7.82
N LYS A 318 -18.20 17.00 6.93
CA LYS A 318 -18.35 16.00 5.86
C LYS A 318 -17.05 15.23 5.60
N ILE A 319 -17.17 13.99 5.15
CA ILE A 319 -16.06 13.20 4.66
C ILE A 319 -16.16 13.06 3.15
N GLY A 320 -15.08 13.39 2.43
CA GLY A 320 -14.92 13.19 1.00
C GLY A 320 -14.14 11.91 0.69
N PHE A 321 -14.51 11.24 -0.39
CA PHE A 321 -13.83 10.05 -0.91
C PHE A 321 -13.56 10.24 -2.40
N TRP A 322 -12.31 10.06 -2.81
CA TRP A 322 -11.91 10.13 -4.20
C TRP A 322 -11.03 8.94 -4.56
N LYS A 323 -11.53 8.05 -5.44
CA LYS A 323 -10.80 6.86 -5.88
C LYS A 323 -9.63 7.29 -6.77
N THR A 324 -8.40 7.05 -6.32
CA THR A 324 -7.19 7.52 -6.99
C THR A 324 -5.98 6.65 -6.67
N ASN A 325 -4.96 6.65 -7.52
CA ASN A 325 -3.69 5.99 -7.18
C ASN A 325 -2.95 6.86 -6.15
N CYS A 326 -2.90 6.41 -4.90
CA CYS A 326 -2.31 7.19 -3.82
C CYS A 326 -0.78 7.38 -3.96
N SER A 327 -0.11 6.53 -4.75
CA SER A 327 1.31 6.67 -5.05
C SER A 327 1.61 7.82 -6.02
N GLU A 328 0.61 8.27 -6.78
CA GLU A 328 0.69 9.36 -7.75
C GLU A 328 -0.12 10.59 -7.29
N LEU A 329 -0.47 10.65 -6.00
CA LEU A 329 -1.42 11.64 -5.49
C LEU A 329 -1.01 13.07 -5.82
N TRP A 330 0.26 13.42 -5.58
CA TRP A 330 0.76 14.76 -5.81
C TRP A 330 0.70 15.15 -7.29
N GLU A 331 1.14 14.30 -8.21
CA GLU A 331 1.05 14.56 -9.65
C GLU A 331 -0.39 14.82 -10.09
N ARG A 332 -1.34 14.01 -9.58
CA ARG A 332 -2.75 14.14 -9.91
C ARG A 332 -3.41 15.40 -9.36
N LEU A 333 -3.06 15.80 -8.13
CA LEU A 333 -3.56 17.05 -7.55
C LEU A 333 -3.06 18.28 -8.32
N HIS A 334 -1.82 18.27 -8.82
CA HIS A 334 -1.27 19.37 -9.63
C HIS A 334 -1.84 19.41 -11.06
N ILE A 335 -2.31 18.29 -11.62
CA ILE A 335 -2.98 18.26 -12.94
C ILE A 335 -4.35 18.94 -12.88
N THR A 336 -5.05 18.90 -11.73
CA THR A 336 -6.34 19.58 -11.55
C THR A 336 -6.25 21.11 -11.47
N ASP A 337 -5.07 21.67 -11.21
CA ASP A 337 -4.84 23.12 -11.26
C ASP A 337 -4.56 23.64 -12.69
N ALA A 338 -4.46 22.74 -13.68
CA ALA A 338 -4.34 23.14 -15.09
C ALA A 338 -5.73 23.52 -15.65
N PRO A 339 -5.94 24.77 -16.11
CA PRO A 339 -7.20 25.14 -16.73
C PRO A 339 -7.39 24.34 -18.03
N SER A 340 -8.60 23.82 -18.24
CA SER A 340 -9.00 23.17 -19.48
C SER A 340 -8.71 24.09 -20.69
N PRO A 341 -8.22 23.55 -21.83
CA PRO A 341 -7.85 24.36 -22.97
C PRO A 341 -9.09 25.00 -23.59
N SER A 342 -9.22 26.31 -23.41
CA SER A 342 -10.14 27.14 -24.20
C SER A 342 -9.56 27.35 -25.61
N PRO A 343 -10.40 27.44 -26.65
CA PRO A 343 -9.95 27.36 -28.03
C PRO A 343 -9.17 28.60 -28.49
N SER A 344 -8.16 28.30 -29.31
CA SER A 344 -7.29 29.18 -30.10
C SER A 344 -7.82 30.59 -30.40
N SER A 345 -7.00 31.60 -30.10
CA SER A 345 -6.98 32.84 -30.88
C SER A 345 -5.55 33.35 -31.03
N ASN A 346 -5.15 33.57 -32.28
CA ASN A 346 -3.85 34.04 -32.75
C ASN A 346 -3.55 35.48 -32.29
N GLY A 347 -2.30 35.74 -31.93
CA GLY A 347 -1.76 37.09 -31.83
C GLY A 347 -0.25 37.09 -31.60
N LYS A 348 0.52 37.36 -32.65
CA LYS A 348 1.97 37.61 -32.62
C LYS A 348 2.24 39.01 -32.03
N ASP A 349 3.28 39.16 -31.20
CA ASP A 349 4.44 40.04 -31.51
C ASP A 349 5.43 40.18 -30.31
N ASN A 350 6.66 39.71 -30.57
CA ASN A 350 8.03 40.07 -30.14
C ASN A 350 8.47 40.55 -28.73
N PRO A 351 9.76 40.29 -28.37
CA PRO A 351 10.26 40.26 -26.99
C PRO A 351 11.03 41.51 -26.57
N THR A 352 11.11 41.76 -25.27
CA THR A 352 12.13 42.67 -24.68
C THR A 352 12.81 41.99 -23.50
N VAL A 353 14.14 42.07 -23.52
CA VAL A 353 15.12 41.49 -22.60
C VAL A 353 15.28 42.40 -21.38
N GLU A 354 15.22 41.85 -20.16
CA GLU A 354 16.04 42.35 -19.04
C GLU A 354 16.28 41.30 -17.94
N SER A 355 17.53 40.82 -17.93
CA SER A 355 18.43 40.37 -16.86
C SER A 355 17.96 39.86 -15.49
N GLN A 356 18.44 38.64 -15.18
CA GLN A 356 18.47 37.94 -13.88
C GLN A 356 19.27 38.67 -12.78
N PRO A 357 19.12 38.19 -11.52
CA PRO A 357 20.29 37.83 -10.73
C PRO A 357 20.26 36.37 -10.23
N THR A 358 21.33 35.67 -10.62
CA THR A 358 22.14 34.66 -9.91
C THR A 358 21.48 33.75 -8.87
N SER A 359 21.33 32.49 -9.28
CA SER A 359 21.12 31.26 -8.51
C SER A 359 22.20 30.99 -7.45
N ALA A 360 21.76 30.58 -6.26
CA ALA A 360 22.53 29.76 -5.32
C ALA A 360 22.10 28.28 -5.50
N PRO A 361 22.96 27.29 -5.22
CA PRO A 361 22.75 25.90 -5.63
C PRO A 361 21.67 25.24 -4.77
N ASP A 362 20.55 24.94 -5.40
CA ASP A 362 19.48 24.13 -4.83
C ASP A 362 19.90 22.65 -4.93
N GLY A 363 20.12 22.02 -3.78
CA GLY A 363 20.46 20.62 -3.66
C GLY A 363 19.20 19.77 -3.49
N SER A 364 18.25 19.88 -4.41
CA SER A 364 17.11 18.95 -4.51
C SER A 364 17.39 17.94 -5.61
N THR A 365 17.98 16.80 -5.27
CA THR A 365 18.18 15.71 -6.24
C THR A 365 16.83 15.03 -6.48
N HIS A 366 16.08 15.48 -7.49
CA HIS A 366 14.99 14.67 -8.03
C HIS A 366 15.60 13.37 -8.58
N TYR A 367 15.22 12.21 -8.03
CA TYR A 367 15.57 10.89 -8.57
C TYR A 367 14.81 10.63 -9.89
N ALA A 368 15.07 11.44 -10.90
CA ALA A 368 14.43 11.34 -12.20
C ALA A 368 15.03 10.17 -12.98
N LEU A 369 14.25 9.11 -13.17
CA LEU A 369 14.57 8.06 -14.13
C LEU A 369 14.29 8.55 -15.55
N PRO A 370 15.10 8.16 -16.56
CA PRO A 370 14.72 8.40 -17.95
C PRO A 370 13.43 7.62 -18.26
N GLY A 371 12.42 8.30 -18.82
CA GLY A 371 11.04 7.78 -18.98
C GLY A 371 10.92 6.42 -19.70
N ASP A 372 9.83 5.69 -19.46
CA ASP A 372 9.41 4.39 -20.05
C ASP A 372 10.51 3.39 -20.46
N ILE A 373 11.59 3.26 -19.67
CA ILE A 373 12.58 2.19 -19.84
C ILE A 373 12.16 0.99 -19.00
N GLN A 374 12.10 -0.19 -19.61
CA GLN A 374 12.04 -1.46 -18.86
C GLN A 374 13.39 -1.67 -18.17
N ILE A 375 13.46 -1.50 -16.84
CA ILE A 375 14.73 -1.57 -16.10
C ILE A 375 15.13 -3.04 -15.91
N GLY A 376 16.25 -3.45 -16.49
CA GLY A 376 16.78 -4.80 -16.37
C GLY A 376 17.55 -5.03 -15.08
N GLU A 377 18.28 -4.02 -14.61
CA GLU A 377 19.01 -4.08 -13.35
C GLU A 377 19.28 -2.67 -12.79
N ILE A 378 19.44 -2.59 -11.47
CA ILE A 378 19.87 -1.38 -10.76
C ILE A 378 21.25 -1.65 -10.18
N LEU A 379 22.25 -0.90 -10.63
CA LEU A 379 23.60 -0.93 -10.12
C LEU A 379 23.76 0.11 -9.02
N LEU A 380 24.28 -0.31 -7.87
CA LEU A 380 24.42 0.52 -6.67
C LEU A 380 25.85 0.42 -6.14
N ASP A 381 26.48 1.56 -5.91
CA ASP A 381 27.77 1.66 -5.23
C ASP A 381 27.54 2.25 -3.85
N MET A 382 27.85 1.48 -2.81
CA MET A 382 27.68 1.87 -1.42
C MET A 382 29.03 1.88 -0.71
N SER A 383 29.36 2.98 -0.05
CA SER A 383 30.50 3.05 0.86
C SER A 383 30.04 2.64 2.26
N LEU A 384 30.79 1.75 2.91
CA LEU A 384 30.54 1.27 4.26
C LEU A 384 31.72 1.64 5.16
N SER A 385 31.42 2.13 6.36
CA SER A 385 32.41 2.51 7.37
C SER A 385 33.03 1.31 8.09
N ILE A 386 33.30 0.21 7.38
CA ILE A 386 33.91 -1.02 7.91
C ILE A 386 35.04 -1.52 7.04
N ASN A 387 36.00 -2.19 7.67
CA ASN A 387 37.15 -2.75 6.96
C ASN A 387 36.75 -3.99 6.15
N ASN A 388 37.36 -4.11 4.97
CA ASN A 388 37.17 -5.21 4.05
C ASN A 388 37.41 -6.60 4.69
N SER A 389 38.33 -6.68 5.66
CA SER A 389 38.60 -7.92 6.40
C SER A 389 37.39 -8.45 7.18
N TYR A 390 36.53 -7.55 7.69
CA TYR A 390 35.30 -7.90 8.40
C TYR A 390 34.13 -8.11 7.44
N LEU A 391 34.04 -7.28 6.40
CA LEU A 391 32.99 -7.37 5.38
C LEU A 391 33.01 -8.70 4.63
N LYS A 392 34.20 -9.17 4.23
CA LYS A 392 34.37 -10.34 3.36
C LYS A 392 33.65 -11.61 3.86
N PRO A 393 33.75 -12.02 5.13
CA PRO A 393 32.99 -13.17 5.64
C PRO A 393 31.49 -12.91 5.85
N HIS A 394 31.04 -11.67 6.00
CA HIS A 394 29.65 -11.31 6.34
C HIS A 394 28.85 -10.73 5.16
N ILE A 395 29.38 -10.80 3.93
CA ILE A 395 28.77 -10.15 2.77
C ILE A 395 27.40 -10.73 2.40
N ASN A 396 27.20 -12.03 2.65
CA ASN A 396 25.92 -12.69 2.41
C ASN A 396 24.87 -12.24 3.43
N GLU A 397 25.25 -12.13 4.71
CA GLU A 397 24.39 -11.60 5.76
C GLU A 397 23.98 -10.16 5.45
N LEU A 398 24.93 -9.32 5.01
CA LEU A 398 24.65 -7.96 4.58
C LEU A 398 23.66 -7.92 3.40
N SER A 399 23.79 -8.83 2.43
CA SER A 399 22.86 -8.90 1.30
C SER A 399 21.43 -9.27 1.72
N GLU A 400 21.27 -10.17 2.70
CA GLU A 400 19.96 -10.56 3.24
C GLU A 400 19.32 -9.41 4.02
N ILE A 401 20.11 -8.67 4.80
CA ILE A 401 19.64 -7.48 5.54
C ILE A 401 19.19 -6.40 4.55
N ILE A 402 20.02 -6.08 3.55
CA ILE A 402 19.68 -5.08 2.52
C ILE A 402 18.39 -5.47 1.81
N ALA A 403 18.25 -6.74 1.41
CA ALA A 403 17.04 -7.21 0.74
C ALA A 403 15.80 -7.05 1.63
N LYS A 404 15.91 -7.40 2.91
CA LYS A 404 14.83 -7.26 3.90
C LYS A 404 14.41 -5.81 4.10
N GLU A 405 15.36 -4.91 4.30
CA GLU A 405 15.09 -3.47 4.51
C GLU A 405 14.51 -2.79 3.25
N LEU A 406 14.90 -3.29 2.07
CA LEU A 406 14.35 -2.84 0.79
C LEU A 406 13.01 -3.49 0.42
N ASP A 407 12.50 -4.42 1.23
CA ASP A 407 11.28 -5.19 0.97
C ASP A 407 11.32 -5.94 -0.38
N ILE A 408 12.47 -6.53 -0.70
CA ILE A 408 12.71 -7.35 -1.90
C ILE A 408 13.27 -8.72 -1.52
N ASN A 409 13.23 -9.69 -2.46
CA ASN A 409 13.79 -11.01 -2.19
C ASN A 409 15.32 -10.96 -2.15
N ALA A 410 15.94 -11.69 -1.21
CA ALA A 410 17.41 -11.81 -1.13
C ALA A 410 18.04 -12.31 -2.45
N SER A 411 17.32 -13.12 -3.21
CA SER A 411 17.75 -13.60 -4.53
C SER A 411 17.88 -12.50 -5.59
N GLN A 412 17.33 -11.31 -5.35
CA GLN A 412 17.42 -10.17 -6.26
C GLN A 412 18.66 -9.32 -6.01
N VAL A 413 19.32 -9.46 -4.86
CA VAL A 413 20.48 -8.64 -4.47
C VAL A 413 21.76 -9.42 -4.76
N HIS A 414 22.52 -8.96 -5.74
CA HIS A 414 23.75 -9.61 -6.17
C HIS A 414 24.96 -8.73 -5.90
N LEU A 415 25.96 -9.30 -5.24
CA LEU A 415 27.26 -8.66 -5.09
C LEU A 415 28.03 -8.74 -6.42
N LEU A 416 28.45 -7.60 -6.95
CA LEU A 416 29.31 -7.54 -8.14
C LEU A 416 30.79 -7.47 -7.77
N ASN A 417 31.15 -6.55 -6.88
CA ASN A 417 32.52 -6.35 -6.43
C ASN A 417 32.53 -5.63 -5.07
N PHE A 418 33.64 -5.74 -4.33
CA PHE A 418 33.92 -4.89 -3.19
C PHE A 418 35.43 -4.55 -3.16
N THR A 419 35.75 -3.30 -2.87
CA THR A 419 37.12 -2.80 -2.80
C THR A 419 37.35 -2.04 -1.50
N SER A 420 38.58 -2.06 -0.99
CA SER A 420 38.95 -1.26 0.17
C SER A 420 39.07 0.21 -0.25
N GLU A 421 38.44 1.11 0.51
CA GLU A 421 38.50 2.56 0.28
C GLU A 421 38.88 3.25 1.59
N GLY A 422 40.15 3.61 1.75
CA GLY A 422 40.66 4.18 3.01
C GLY A 422 40.44 3.23 4.20
N ASN A 423 39.69 3.70 5.21
CA ASN A 423 39.29 2.91 6.39
C ASN A 423 37.95 2.17 6.22
N GLY A 424 37.29 2.32 5.07
CA GLY A 424 36.01 1.71 4.74
C GLY A 424 36.09 0.72 3.58
N SER A 425 34.92 0.28 3.12
CA SER A 425 34.75 -0.64 2.00
C SER A 425 33.73 -0.08 1.02
N LEU A 426 34.10 0.02 -0.25
CA LEU A 426 33.17 0.32 -1.33
C LEU A 426 32.61 -1.00 -1.87
N VAL A 427 31.29 -1.14 -1.88
CA VAL A 427 30.58 -2.34 -2.31
C VAL A 427 29.66 -2.02 -3.47
N ARG A 428 29.80 -2.77 -4.54
CA ARG A 428 28.97 -2.66 -5.75
C ARG A 428 27.97 -3.81 -5.80
N TRP A 429 26.69 -3.46 -5.86
CA TRP A 429 25.56 -4.36 -5.92
C TRP A 429 24.81 -4.23 -7.24
N ALA A 430 24.18 -5.31 -7.67
CA ALA A 430 23.17 -5.33 -8.72
C ALA A 430 21.86 -5.82 -8.12
N ILE A 431 20.78 -5.07 -8.33
CA ILE A 431 19.42 -5.50 -8.02
C ILE A 431 18.72 -5.90 -9.32
N VAL A 432 18.23 -7.14 -9.37
CA VAL A 432 17.60 -7.73 -10.56
C VAL A 432 16.09 -7.98 -10.35
N PRO A 433 15.31 -8.22 -11.41
CA PRO A 433 13.88 -8.47 -11.31
C PRO A 433 13.56 -9.73 -10.49
N SER A 434 12.40 -9.76 -9.85
CA SER A 434 11.97 -10.88 -9.01
C SER A 434 11.53 -12.08 -9.86
N GLY A 435 12.10 -13.27 -9.59
CA GLY A 435 11.62 -14.53 -10.17
C GLY A 435 11.69 -14.56 -11.69
N SER A 436 10.52 -14.67 -12.35
CA SER A 436 10.39 -14.68 -13.81
C SER A 436 10.11 -13.31 -14.43
N ALA A 437 10.15 -12.22 -13.65
CA ALA A 437 9.97 -10.88 -14.18
C ALA A 437 11.13 -10.52 -15.13
N THR A 438 10.83 -9.81 -16.22
CA THR A 438 11.83 -9.39 -17.21
C THR A 438 12.36 -7.98 -16.96
N TYR A 439 11.74 -7.22 -16.05
CA TYR A 439 12.13 -5.86 -15.70
C TYR A 439 11.67 -5.47 -14.28
N ILE A 440 12.26 -4.42 -13.73
CA ILE A 440 11.90 -3.70 -12.52
C ILE A 440 11.09 -2.47 -12.93
N SER A 441 9.95 -2.22 -12.30
CA SER A 441 9.14 -1.03 -12.60
C SER A 441 9.86 0.25 -12.18
N ASN A 442 9.59 1.37 -12.87
CA ASN A 442 10.14 2.69 -12.48
C ASN A 442 9.83 3.02 -11.02
N VAL A 443 8.63 2.68 -10.54
CA VAL A 443 8.20 2.90 -9.15
C VAL A 443 9.06 2.10 -8.17
N ASN A 444 9.30 0.80 -8.44
CA ASN A 444 10.14 -0.03 -7.57
C ASN A 444 11.58 0.44 -7.59
N ALA A 445 12.10 0.83 -8.76
CA ALA A 445 13.44 1.36 -8.89
C ALA A 445 13.61 2.67 -8.10
N ILE A 446 12.67 3.61 -8.21
CA ILE A 446 12.67 4.86 -7.42
C ILE A 446 12.61 4.53 -5.93
N SER A 447 11.71 3.65 -5.49
CA SER A 447 11.58 3.27 -4.08
C SER A 447 12.87 2.65 -3.53
N ILE A 448 13.54 1.80 -4.30
CA ILE A 448 14.82 1.19 -3.90
C ILE A 448 15.90 2.26 -3.75
N ILE A 449 16.04 3.12 -4.77
CA ILE A 449 17.06 4.18 -4.81
C ILE A 449 16.83 5.20 -3.70
N SER A 450 15.59 5.67 -3.50
CA SER A 450 15.27 6.68 -2.48
C SER A 450 15.48 6.14 -1.07
N ARG A 451 15.06 4.91 -0.76
CA ARG A 451 15.30 4.30 0.56
C ARG A 451 16.79 4.22 0.91
N LEU A 452 17.64 3.92 -0.07
CA LEU A 452 19.09 3.88 0.13
C LEU A 452 19.66 5.29 0.29
N ALA A 453 19.28 6.21 -0.59
CA ALA A 453 19.83 7.56 -0.61
C ALA A 453 19.37 8.43 0.58
N GLU A 454 18.18 8.17 1.13
CA GLU A 454 17.60 8.90 2.27
C GLU A 454 17.89 8.24 3.62
N HIS A 455 18.81 7.27 3.67
CA HIS A 455 19.21 6.55 4.89
C HIS A 455 18.06 5.80 5.60
N HIS A 456 17.05 5.33 4.85
CA HIS A 456 15.94 4.55 5.40
C HIS A 456 16.28 3.06 5.60
N VAL A 457 17.37 2.56 5.01
CA VAL A 457 17.84 1.19 5.23
C VAL A 457 18.62 1.12 6.54
N LYS A 458 18.11 0.36 7.53
CA LYS A 458 18.80 0.23 8.81
C LYS A 458 19.74 -0.96 8.79
N LEU A 459 21.05 -0.68 8.78
CA LEU A 459 22.07 -1.71 8.95
C LEU A 459 22.39 -1.89 10.45
N PRO A 460 22.65 -3.12 10.93
CA PRO A 460 23.19 -3.33 12.26
C PRO A 460 24.48 -2.56 12.47
N ASP A 461 24.73 -2.10 13.70
CA ASP A 461 25.94 -1.33 14.07
C ASP A 461 27.25 -2.04 13.67
N THR A 462 27.23 -3.36 13.53
CA THR A 462 28.36 -4.18 13.07
C THR A 462 28.81 -3.88 11.64
N PHE A 463 27.93 -3.37 10.79
CA PHE A 463 28.23 -2.97 9.41
C PHE A 463 28.56 -1.48 9.26
N GLY A 464 28.49 -0.72 10.35
CA GLY A 464 28.75 0.71 10.39
C GLY A 464 27.75 1.52 9.56
N ASN A 465 28.04 2.82 9.42
CA ASN A 465 27.24 3.69 8.57
C ASN A 465 27.53 3.41 7.09
N TYR A 466 26.48 3.50 6.27
CA TYR A 466 26.59 3.42 4.82
C TYR A 466 26.27 4.76 4.16
N GLU A 467 26.83 4.97 2.98
CA GLU A 467 26.53 6.08 2.09
C GLU A 467 26.35 5.56 0.66
N LEU A 468 25.28 5.97 -0.01
CA LEU A 468 25.08 5.65 -1.42
C LEU A 468 25.93 6.60 -2.28
N VAL A 469 27.00 6.09 -2.88
CA VAL A 469 27.97 6.88 -3.65
C VAL A 469 27.44 7.20 -5.04
N GLN A 470 26.96 6.18 -5.74
CA GLN A 470 26.35 6.34 -7.07
C GLN A 470 25.39 5.19 -7.34
N TRP A 471 24.45 5.45 -8.24
CA TRP A 471 23.53 4.45 -8.75
C TRP A 471 23.33 4.64 -10.25
N LYS A 472 22.98 3.55 -10.93
CA LYS A 472 22.65 3.55 -12.36
C LYS A 472 21.60 2.48 -12.63
N VAL A 473 20.65 2.78 -13.52
CA VAL A 473 19.72 1.79 -14.06
C VAL A 473 20.19 1.33 -15.44
N GLU A 474 20.15 0.04 -15.70
CA GLU A 474 20.40 -0.52 -17.04
C GLU A 474 19.11 -1.06 -17.65
N PRO A 475 18.89 -0.87 -18.96
CA PRO A 475 17.69 -1.36 -19.63
C PRO A 475 17.68 -2.89 -19.72
N SER A 476 16.48 -3.47 -19.64
CA SER A 476 16.24 -4.90 -19.86
C SER A 476 16.60 -5.24 -21.30
N MET A 477 17.60 -6.12 -21.48
CA MET A 477 17.80 -6.73 -22.77
C MET A 477 16.58 -7.61 -23.05
N GLN A 478 15.70 -7.17 -23.96
CA GLN A 478 14.66 -8.02 -24.52
C GLN A 478 15.32 -9.32 -25.01
N GLN A 479 15.16 -10.40 -24.25
CA GLN A 479 15.51 -11.73 -24.72
C GLN A 479 14.66 -11.98 -25.97
N THR A 480 15.30 -11.90 -27.13
CA THR A 480 14.65 -12.26 -28.38
C THR A 480 14.08 -13.67 -28.24
N TRP A 481 12.86 -13.89 -28.73
CA TRP A 481 12.16 -15.18 -28.72
C TRP A 481 13.07 -16.37 -29.09
N TRP A 482 14.04 -16.11 -29.98
CA TRP A 482 15.11 -17.01 -30.39
C TRP A 482 16.00 -17.52 -29.24
N GLN A 483 16.44 -16.67 -28.31
CA GLN A 483 17.28 -17.13 -27.18
C GLN A 483 16.53 -18.02 -26.20
N GLN A 484 15.24 -17.77 -26.00
CA GLN A 484 14.40 -18.54 -25.07
C GLN A 484 14.01 -19.92 -25.65
N HIS A 485 13.88 -20.03 -26.98
CA HIS A 485 13.41 -21.24 -27.65
C HIS A 485 14.46 -21.96 -28.51
N HIS A 486 15.72 -21.49 -28.57
CA HIS A 486 16.76 -22.08 -29.42
C HIS A 486 16.97 -23.58 -29.14
N LEU A 487 16.96 -23.98 -27.86
CA LEU A 487 17.13 -25.37 -27.47
C LEU A 487 15.96 -26.26 -27.95
N ALA A 488 14.73 -25.75 -27.89
CA ALA A 488 13.53 -26.45 -28.34
C ALA A 488 13.51 -26.57 -29.87
N VAL A 489 13.92 -25.52 -30.59
CA VAL A 489 14.05 -25.54 -32.05
C VAL A 489 15.16 -26.51 -32.49
N LEU A 490 16.32 -26.51 -31.82
CA LEU A 490 17.39 -27.48 -32.09
C LEU A 490 16.94 -28.92 -31.82
N LEU A 491 16.21 -29.17 -30.73
CA LEU A 491 15.63 -30.48 -30.43
C LEU A 491 14.63 -30.91 -31.51
N ALA A 492 13.75 -30.02 -31.95
CA ALA A 492 12.80 -30.31 -33.02
C ALA A 492 13.51 -30.60 -34.36
N MET A 493 14.56 -29.86 -34.70
CA MET A 493 15.42 -30.11 -35.86
C MET A 493 16.15 -31.45 -35.75
N PHE A 494 16.64 -31.82 -34.58
CA PHE A 494 17.33 -33.10 -34.38
C PHE A 494 16.36 -34.29 -34.49
N ILE A 495 15.17 -34.17 -33.89
CA ILE A 495 14.11 -35.19 -33.97
C ILE A 495 13.64 -35.37 -35.43
N THR A 496 13.43 -34.29 -36.16
CA THR A 496 13.03 -34.36 -37.57
C THR A 496 14.11 -34.98 -38.45
N ILE A 497 15.39 -34.66 -38.23
CA ILE A 497 16.51 -35.31 -38.94
C ILE A 497 16.56 -36.81 -38.64
N ILE A 498 16.38 -37.23 -37.38
CA ILE A 498 16.34 -38.66 -37.02
C ILE A 498 15.17 -39.38 -37.71
N ILE A 499 13.99 -38.76 -37.76
CA ILE A 499 12.81 -39.33 -38.44
C ILE A 499 13.07 -39.47 -39.95
N VAL A 500 13.67 -38.46 -40.58
CA VAL A 500 14.00 -38.51 -42.02
C VAL A 500 15.08 -39.54 -42.31
N LEU A 501 16.12 -39.63 -41.48
CA LEU A 501 17.20 -40.62 -41.64
C LEU A 501 16.70 -42.06 -41.41
N SER A 502 15.83 -42.28 -40.44
CA SER A 502 15.21 -43.59 -40.19
C SER A 502 14.22 -43.99 -41.29
N ALA A 503 13.41 -43.05 -41.80
CA ALA A 503 12.51 -43.30 -42.93
C ALA A 503 13.29 -43.60 -44.23
N SER A 504 14.35 -42.85 -44.51
CA SER A 504 15.22 -43.10 -45.67
C SER A 504 16.02 -44.40 -45.54
N GLY A 505 16.55 -44.72 -44.36
CA GLY A 505 17.20 -45.99 -44.06
C GLY A 505 16.22 -47.17 -44.22
N GLY A 506 15.00 -47.02 -43.71
CA GLY A 506 13.91 -47.99 -43.89
C GLY A 506 13.53 -48.17 -45.36
N TRP A 507 13.45 -47.08 -46.12
CA TRP A 507 13.18 -47.11 -47.56
C TRP A 507 14.30 -47.78 -48.35
N VAL A 508 15.57 -47.55 -48.02
CA VAL A 508 16.73 -48.21 -48.65
C VAL A 508 16.75 -49.70 -48.34
N ILE A 509 16.45 -50.10 -47.09
CA ILE A 509 16.35 -51.51 -46.70
C ILE A 509 15.18 -52.20 -47.41
N TRP A 510 14.02 -51.53 -47.49
CA TRP A 510 12.86 -52.02 -48.22
C TRP A 510 13.13 -52.18 -49.72
N ARG A 511 13.81 -51.20 -50.34
CA ARG A 511 14.21 -51.23 -51.76
C ARG A 511 15.25 -52.32 -52.05
N ARG A 512 16.22 -52.55 -51.14
CA ARG A 512 17.15 -53.67 -51.24
C ARG A 512 16.46 -55.03 -51.10
N ARG A 513 15.46 -55.15 -50.22
CA ARG A 513 14.63 -56.38 -50.09
C ARG A 513 13.76 -56.63 -51.33
N GLN A 514 13.29 -55.59 -52.02
CA GLN A 514 12.59 -55.74 -53.30
C GLN A 514 13.51 -56.17 -54.44
N GLN A 515 14.78 -55.75 -54.45
CA GLN A 515 15.75 -56.19 -55.47
C GLN A 515 16.23 -57.65 -55.29
N THR A 516 16.16 -58.22 -54.08
CA THR A 516 16.54 -59.63 -53.84
C THR A 516 15.46 -60.67 -54.17
N ASN A 517 14.24 -60.26 -54.55
CA ASN A 517 13.11 -61.18 -54.77
C ASN A 517 12.61 -61.27 -56.22
N LEU A 518 13.40 -60.89 -57.23
CA LEU A 518 13.10 -61.20 -58.64
C LEU A 518 13.88 -62.43 -59.11
N TYR A 519 13.44 -63.60 -58.66
CA TYR A 519 13.69 -64.85 -59.40
C TYR A 519 12.69 -64.89 -60.56
N LYS A 520 13.17 -64.72 -61.80
CA LYS A 520 12.38 -64.88 -63.02
C LYS A 520 12.73 -66.23 -63.65
N PRO A 521 11.76 -67.14 -63.87
CA PRO A 521 12.00 -68.33 -64.68
C PRO A 521 12.08 -67.94 -66.15
N VAL A 522 13.04 -68.54 -66.85
CA VAL A 522 13.25 -68.38 -68.30
C VAL A 522 12.35 -69.38 -69.01
N ASP A 523 11.26 -68.88 -69.60
CA ASP A 523 10.63 -69.43 -70.82
C ASP A 523 9.57 -68.44 -71.32
N GLY A 524 9.69 -67.97 -72.57
CA GLY A 524 8.65 -67.17 -73.22
C GLY A 524 9.11 -66.16 -74.27
N ALA A 525 9.39 -66.68 -75.47
CA ALA A 525 9.31 -66.13 -76.83
C ALA A 525 9.41 -64.61 -77.15
N VAL A 526 10.25 -64.34 -78.15
CA VAL A 526 10.45 -63.10 -78.94
C VAL A 526 9.37 -62.94 -80.03
N PRO A 527 9.02 -61.71 -80.44
CA PRO A 527 9.13 -61.31 -81.86
C PRO A 527 9.82 -59.92 -82.01
N GLU A 528 10.84 -59.77 -82.87
CA GLU A 528 10.80 -59.19 -84.24
C GLU A 528 9.99 -57.89 -84.37
N GLN A 529 10.34 -56.85 -85.11
CA GLN A 529 11.50 -56.33 -85.86
C GLN A 529 10.99 -55.00 -86.45
N GLU A 530 11.85 -54.04 -86.77
CA GLU A 530 11.82 -53.25 -88.01
C GLU A 530 12.87 -52.13 -87.94
N LEU A 531 13.56 -51.96 -89.06
CA LEU A 531 14.82 -51.24 -89.24
C LEU A 531 14.57 -50.02 -90.14
N GLN A 532 15.03 -48.84 -89.68
CA GLN A 532 15.64 -47.74 -90.46
C GLN A 532 14.79 -47.04 -91.57
N PRO A 533 15.21 -45.90 -92.19
CA PRO A 533 16.56 -45.32 -92.25
C PRO A 533 16.75 -43.78 -92.10
N LEU A 534 18.04 -43.48 -91.93
CA LEU A 534 18.94 -42.35 -92.25
C LEU A 534 18.51 -41.16 -93.15
N GLY A 535 19.21 -40.04 -92.90
CA GLY A 535 19.59 -38.98 -93.86
C GLY A 535 19.16 -37.59 -93.37
N SER A 536 20.00 -36.56 -93.25
CA SER A 536 21.31 -36.23 -93.83
C SER A 536 21.99 -35.14 -93.00
#